data_AF-A0A7S0RIM0-F1
#
_entry.id   AF-A0A7S0RIM0-F1
#
_cell.length_a   1.000
_cell.length_b   1.000
_cell.length_c   1.000
_cell.angle_alpha   90.00
_cell.angle_beta   90.00
_cell.angle_gamma   90.00
#
_symmetry.space_group_name_H-M   'P 1'
#
loop_
_entity.id
_entity.type
_entity.pdbx_description
1 polymer ?
#
loop_
_entity_poly.entity_id
_entity_poly.type
_entity_poly.pdbx_seq_one_letter_code
_entity_poly.pdbx_strand_id
1 'polypeptide(L)'
;GEIRIMPVSASQVPLPWAPGHHMAPVEMHTAPGTEWACCPRSALKRALRALQTEHGMTMRVGFEHEFVLLKRGSGPYHQGLGLPNLPAAPVDDCGYAQSSGA
;
A
#
# COMPACT_ATOMS: atom_id res chain seq x y z
N GLY A 1 6.51 -25.10 1.99
CA GLY A 1 7.04 -24.94 0.62
C GLY A 1 7.48 -23.51 0.44
N GLU A 2 8.52 -23.27 -0.36
CA GLU A 2 9.02 -21.93 -0.69
C GLU A 2 8.06 -21.18 -1.62
N ILE A 3 7.99 -19.84 -1.50
CA ILE A 3 7.27 -18.96 -2.42
C ILE A 3 8.27 -18.13 -3.22
N ARG A 4 8.05 -18.05 -4.53
CA ARG A 4 8.81 -17.21 -5.46
C ARG A 4 8.10 -15.89 -5.66
N ILE A 5 8.87 -14.81 -5.66
CA ILE A 5 8.39 -13.44 -5.92
C ILE A 5 8.78 -13.08 -7.35
N MET A 6 7.78 -13.00 -8.23
CA MET A 6 7.97 -12.76 -9.66
C MET A 6 7.62 -11.30 -9.99
N PRO A 7 8.57 -10.47 -10.45
CA PRO A 7 8.30 -9.07 -10.77
C PRO A 7 7.45 -8.93 -12.04
N VAL A 8 6.46 -8.05 -12.00
CA VAL A 8 5.64 -7.68 -13.17
C VAL A 8 6.31 -6.50 -13.87
N SER A 9 7.28 -6.79 -14.74
CA SER A 9 8.13 -5.78 -15.41
C SER A 9 7.33 -4.73 -16.20
N ALA A 10 6.18 -5.11 -16.77
CA ALA A 10 5.31 -4.19 -17.50
C ALA A 10 4.65 -3.11 -16.63
N SER A 11 4.67 -3.27 -15.29
CA SER A 11 4.11 -2.32 -14.32
C SER A 11 5.19 -1.67 -13.46
N GLN A 12 6.45 -1.69 -13.90
CA GLN A 12 7.53 -1.06 -13.16
C GLN A 12 7.41 0.48 -13.17
N VAL A 13 7.86 1.12 -12.11
CA VAL A 13 7.94 2.57 -11.96
C VAL A 13 9.37 2.96 -11.57
N PRO A 14 9.97 4.00 -12.20
CA PRO A 14 11.26 4.52 -11.75
C PRO A 14 11.12 5.14 -10.36
N LEU A 15 12.18 5.11 -9.56
CA LEU A 15 12.22 5.74 -8.24
C LEU A 15 12.84 7.14 -8.35
N PRO A 16 12.07 8.24 -8.23
CA PRO A 16 12.60 9.59 -8.45
C PRO A 16 13.74 9.98 -7.52
N TRP A 17 13.77 9.42 -6.30
CA TRP A 17 14.80 9.67 -5.29
C TRP A 17 15.99 8.71 -5.37
N ALA A 18 16.00 7.73 -6.29
CA ALA A 18 17.06 6.75 -6.45
C ALA A 18 17.32 6.46 -7.94
N PRO A 19 18.11 7.32 -8.63
CA PRO A 19 18.43 7.14 -10.04
C PRO A 19 18.98 5.75 -10.36
N GLY A 20 18.57 5.18 -11.50
CA GLY A 20 18.93 3.82 -11.92
C GLY A 20 18.13 2.70 -11.22
N HIS A 21 17.23 3.03 -10.29
CA HIS A 21 16.40 2.04 -9.60
C HIS A 21 14.93 2.13 -10.00
N HIS A 22 14.29 0.97 -10.06
CA HIS A 22 12.87 0.81 -10.38
C HIS A 22 12.20 -0.08 -9.32
N MET A 23 10.92 0.19 -9.06
CA MET A 23 10.05 -0.68 -8.27
C MET A 23 9.07 -1.37 -9.22
N ALA A 24 8.83 -2.66 -9.03
CA ALA A 24 7.79 -3.40 -9.74
C ALA A 24 6.86 -4.09 -8.74
N PRO A 25 5.54 -4.07 -8.95
CA PRO A 25 4.65 -4.96 -8.23
C PRO A 25 4.98 -6.41 -8.59
N VAL A 26 4.64 -7.33 -7.71
CA VAL A 26 5.03 -8.74 -7.82
C VAL A 26 3.82 -9.67 -7.81
N GLU A 27 3.99 -10.83 -8.40
CA GLU A 27 3.11 -11.98 -8.29
C GLU A 27 3.84 -13.07 -7.51
N MET A 28 3.13 -13.75 -6.62
CA MET A 28 3.70 -14.77 -5.75
C MET A 28 3.34 -16.15 -6.30
N HIS A 29 4.32 -17.04 -6.34
CA HIS A 29 4.21 -18.34 -7.02
C HIS A 29 4.73 -19.47 -6.13
N THR A 30 4.05 -20.62 -6.12
CA THR A 30 4.58 -21.85 -5.48
C THR A 30 5.62 -22.54 -6.38
N ALA A 31 5.47 -22.39 -7.69
CA ALA A 31 6.41 -22.82 -8.73
C ALA A 31 6.33 -21.85 -9.91
N PRO A 32 7.36 -21.72 -10.77
CA PRO A 32 7.28 -20.87 -11.97
C PRO A 32 6.01 -21.18 -12.78
N GLY A 33 5.18 -20.15 -13.02
CA GLY A 33 3.88 -20.30 -13.69
C GLY A 33 2.70 -20.74 -12.81
N THR A 34 2.95 -21.20 -11.58
CA THR A 34 1.90 -21.60 -10.64
C THR A 34 1.70 -20.53 -9.57
N GLU A 35 0.63 -19.77 -9.70
CA GLU A 35 0.26 -18.73 -8.72
C GLU A 35 0.08 -19.35 -7.32
N TRP A 36 0.57 -18.63 -6.31
CA TRP A 36 0.24 -18.94 -4.94
C TRP A 36 -1.18 -18.47 -4.61
N ALA A 37 -1.98 -19.35 -4.01
CA ALA A 37 -3.39 -19.08 -3.73
C ALA A 37 -3.60 -17.79 -2.90
N CYS A 38 -2.66 -17.49 -1.99
CA CYS A 38 -2.72 -16.32 -1.11
C CYS A 38 -2.03 -15.08 -1.69
N CYS A 39 -1.63 -15.06 -2.97
CA CYS A 39 -1.11 -13.85 -3.59
C CYS A 39 -2.21 -12.77 -3.67
N PRO A 40 -2.06 -11.61 -2.99
CA PRO A 40 -3.12 -10.59 -2.97
C PRO A 40 -3.42 -10.02 -4.36
N ARG A 41 -2.38 -9.84 -5.18
CA ARG A 41 -2.52 -9.33 -6.55
C ARG A 41 -3.29 -10.30 -7.44
N SER A 42 -2.95 -11.59 -7.41
CA SER A 42 -3.69 -12.60 -8.18
C SER A 42 -5.12 -12.77 -7.67
N ALA A 43 -5.36 -12.67 -6.36
CA ALA A 43 -6.71 -12.65 -5.80
C ALA A 43 -7.54 -11.48 -6.36
N LEU A 44 -7.00 -10.27 -6.37
CA LEU A 44 -7.65 -9.10 -6.97
C LEU A 44 -7.92 -9.31 -8.48
N LYS A 45 -6.94 -9.82 -9.24
CA LYS A 45 -7.13 -10.12 -10.68
C LYS A 45 -8.27 -11.11 -10.93
N ARG A 46 -8.41 -12.14 -10.10
CA ARG A 46 -9.51 -13.11 -10.19
C ARG A 46 -10.86 -12.45 -9.89
N ALA A 47 -10.93 -11.64 -8.83
CA ALA A 47 -12.13 -10.89 -8.48
C ALA A 47 -12.57 -9.91 -9.60
N LEU A 48 -11.62 -9.16 -10.16
CA LEU A 48 -11.88 -8.25 -11.29
C LEU A 48 -12.33 -8.99 -12.55
N ARG A 49 -11.76 -10.17 -12.82
CA ARG A 49 -12.19 -11.01 -13.94
C ARG A 49 -13.63 -11.48 -13.74
N ALA A 50 -13.96 -12.01 -12.56
CA ALA A 50 -15.31 -12.42 -12.22
C ALA A 50 -16.31 -11.27 -12.39
N LEU A 51 -15.99 -10.07 -11.85
CA LEU A 51 -16.80 -8.87 -12.00
C LEU A 51 -17.10 -8.54 -13.48
N GLN A 52 -16.11 -8.66 -14.34
CA GLN A 52 -16.28 -8.39 -15.77
C GLN A 52 -17.03 -9.52 -16.50
N THR A 53 -16.72 -10.78 -16.23
CA THR A 53 -17.29 -11.92 -16.98
C THR A 53 -18.70 -12.26 -16.54
N GLU A 54 -19.02 -12.11 -15.25
CA GLU A 54 -20.31 -12.47 -14.68
C GLU A 54 -21.29 -11.29 -14.67
N HIS A 55 -20.78 -10.05 -14.65
CA HIS A 55 -21.62 -8.85 -14.52
C HIS A 55 -21.35 -7.77 -15.57
N GLY A 56 -20.37 -7.93 -16.46
CA GLY A 56 -20.07 -6.94 -17.49
C GLY A 56 -19.51 -5.61 -16.95
N MET A 57 -19.07 -5.58 -15.68
CA MET A 57 -18.66 -4.35 -15.00
C MET A 57 -17.14 -4.19 -14.91
N THR A 58 -16.67 -2.95 -14.99
CA THR A 58 -15.28 -2.56 -14.74
C THR A 58 -15.20 -1.68 -13.50
N MET A 59 -14.29 -2.00 -12.57
CA MET A 59 -14.05 -1.21 -11.36
C MET A 59 -12.99 -0.14 -11.61
N ARG A 60 -13.28 1.11 -11.22
CA ARG A 60 -12.32 2.23 -11.17
C ARG A 60 -12.24 2.71 -9.73
N VAL A 61 -11.02 2.86 -9.20
CA VAL A 61 -10.78 3.19 -7.79
C VAL A 61 -9.77 4.34 -7.66
N GLY A 62 -9.94 5.12 -6.61
CA GLY A 62 -8.94 6.06 -6.09
C GLY A 62 -8.61 5.70 -4.64
N PHE A 63 -7.36 5.91 -4.22
CA PHE A 63 -6.92 5.71 -2.84
C PHE A 63 -6.53 7.06 -2.24
N GLU A 64 -7.02 7.33 -1.04
CA GLU A 64 -6.60 8.48 -0.24
C GLU A 64 -5.66 7.95 0.86
N HIS A 65 -4.38 8.24 0.72
CA HIS A 65 -3.37 7.84 1.69
C HIS A 65 -3.13 8.98 2.68
N GLU A 66 -3.77 8.89 3.84
CA GLU A 66 -3.49 9.79 4.96
C GLU A 66 -2.24 9.33 5.72
N PHE A 67 -1.36 10.27 6.04
CA PHE A 67 -0.19 10.03 6.88
C PHE A 67 0.15 11.28 7.68
N VAL A 68 0.78 11.09 8.84
CA VAL A 68 1.26 12.17 9.70
C VAL A 68 2.78 12.24 9.60
N LEU A 69 3.31 13.42 9.29
CA LEU A 69 4.75 13.67 9.41
C LEU A 69 5.10 13.93 10.87
N LEU A 70 6.09 13.18 11.39
CA LEU A 70 6.57 13.30 12.77
C LEU A 70 7.97 13.91 12.81
N LYS A 71 8.25 14.70 13.85
CA LYS A 71 9.61 15.22 14.12
C LYS A 71 10.55 14.06 14.44
N ARG A 72 11.80 14.12 13.96
CA ARG A 72 12.80 13.06 14.16
C ARG A 72 13.44 13.15 15.56
N GLY A 73 13.05 12.25 16.48
CA GLY A 73 13.58 12.11 17.86
C GLY A 73 13.26 13.29 18.78
N SER A 74 13.12 13.19 20.10
CA SER A 74 12.80 12.10 21.03
C SER A 74 12.12 12.78 22.23
N GLY A 75 10.85 12.47 22.51
CA GLY A 75 10.13 12.96 23.69
C GLY A 75 8.95 12.03 23.98
N PRO A 76 8.55 11.85 25.25
CA PRO A 76 7.54 10.86 25.58
C PRO A 76 6.24 11.29 24.91
N TYR A 77 5.62 10.34 24.23
CA TYR A 77 4.22 10.32 23.80
C TYR A 77 3.51 11.68 23.77
N HIS A 78 3.36 12.26 22.58
CA HIS A 78 2.59 13.50 22.42
C HIS A 78 1.09 13.18 22.32
N GLN A 79 0.26 13.77 23.19
CA GLN A 79 -1.21 13.56 23.20
C GLN A 79 -1.98 14.38 22.15
N GLY A 80 -1.29 15.04 21.22
CA GLY A 80 -1.91 16.02 20.31
C GLY A 80 -2.73 15.48 19.14
N LEU A 81 -2.90 14.16 18.99
CA LEU A 81 -3.68 13.59 17.87
C LEU A 81 -4.78 12.61 18.28
N GLY A 82 -5.03 12.40 19.57
CA GLY A 82 -5.98 11.36 20.03
C GLY A 82 -5.52 9.92 19.74
N LEU A 83 -4.35 9.75 19.13
CA LEU A 83 -3.68 8.46 18.94
C LEU A 83 -2.81 8.17 20.18
N PRO A 84 -3.11 7.12 20.96
CA PRO A 84 -2.24 6.76 22.07
C PRO A 84 -0.86 6.36 21.53
N ASN A 85 0.18 6.79 22.22
CA ASN A 85 1.56 6.33 22.04
C ASN A 85 2.31 6.78 20.75
N LEU A 86 2.10 8.00 20.25
CA LEU A 86 2.93 8.52 19.14
C LEU A 86 4.40 8.69 19.57
N PRO A 87 5.38 8.17 18.81
CA PRO A 87 6.80 8.18 19.20
C PRO A 87 7.47 9.56 19.11
N ALA A 88 6.80 10.54 18.49
CA ALA A 88 7.25 11.92 18.40
C ALA A 88 6.06 12.85 18.12
N ALA A 89 6.27 14.15 18.33
CA ALA A 89 5.28 15.17 17.99
C ALA A 89 5.09 15.28 16.46
N PRO A 90 3.86 15.55 15.98
CA PRO A 90 3.63 15.94 14.60
C PRO A 90 4.49 17.15 14.18
N VAL A 91 4.84 17.20 12.90
CA VAL A 91 5.46 18.38 12.28
C VAL A 91 4.44 19.51 12.17
N ASP A 92 3.19 19.15 11.93
CA ASP A 92 2.06 20.05 11.73
C ASP A 92 1.10 20.00 12.93
N ASP A 93 0.70 21.17 13.43
CA ASP A 93 -0.19 21.36 14.57
C ASP A 93 -1.63 21.75 14.16
N CYS A 94 -1.93 21.84 12.86
CA CYS A 94 -3.24 22.27 12.38
C CYS A 94 -4.40 21.29 12.64
N GLY A 95 -4.11 20.12 13.22
CA GLY A 95 -5.12 19.11 13.58
C GLY A 95 -5.82 18.45 12.38
N TYR A 96 -5.35 18.66 11.15
CA TYR A 96 -6.01 18.17 9.93
C TYR A 96 -6.19 16.65 9.91
N ALA A 97 -5.25 15.89 10.47
CA ALA A 97 -5.37 14.42 10.58
C ALA A 97 -6.46 13.96 11.58
N GLN A 98 -7.16 14.87 12.26
CA GLN A 98 -8.28 14.56 13.16
C GLN A 98 -9.66 14.76 12.50
N SER A 99 -9.75 15.18 11.23
CA SER A 99 -11.01 15.57 10.59
C SER A 99 -11.95 14.41 10.24
N SER A 100 -11.54 13.15 10.44
CA SER A 100 -12.39 11.97 10.21
C SER A 100 -13.21 11.53 11.43
N GLY A 101 -13.14 12.28 12.54
CA GLY A 101 -14.00 12.09 13.71
C GLY A 101 -15.23 13.00 13.69
N ALA A 102 -16.24 12.67 12.89
CA ALA A 102 -17.60 13.19 13.02
C ALA A 102 -18.60 12.03 12.99
#